data_AF-A0A924YU96-F1
#
_entry.id   AF-A0A924YU96-F1
#
_cell.length_a   1.000
_cell.length_b   1.000
_cell.length_c   1.000
_cell.angle_alpha   90.00
_cell.angle_beta   90.00
_cell.angle_gamma   90.00
#
_symmetry.space_group_name_H-M   'P 1'
#
loop_
_entity.id
_entity.type
_entity.pdbx_description
1 polymer ?
#
loop_
_entity_poly.entity_id
_entity_poly.type
_entity_poly.pdbx_seq_one_letter_code
_entity_poly.pdbx_strand_id
1 'polypeptide(L)'
;MISMARMKAELRLALLAGGLVAMSVWMTAFASGAEPTAAAMMQKAHDGRAVWTDFSGLTARVRCFQDGTVVEGQLVVERNGDVKLSLPKDDERFAWVQRTLDSVIGHRLSSDDAITNVEFADDQTNHPQGRLIRSIDSKDKSQWRAKGDVLTEVHRFGETSRFVISVAEVARTAEGTHLPRSYAVTTWETPSNRIQSVRQISQEWTRVGRFDLPAKHLAITNRSDGSRVTQQIEFLDYQITTATAAK
;
A
#
# COMPACT_ATOMS: atom_id res chain seq x y z
N MET A 1 -18.91 3.59 96.30
CA MET A 1 -20.02 2.62 96.33
C MET A 1 -20.68 2.61 94.96
N ILE A 2 -20.71 1.44 94.28
CA ILE A 2 -21.65 1.03 93.20
C ILE A 2 -21.52 1.86 91.88
N SER A 3 -21.46 1.36 90.65
CA SER A 3 -21.44 0.03 90.01
C SER A 3 -21.01 0.24 88.54
N MET A 4 -20.46 -0.80 87.93
CA MET A 4 -20.39 -1.00 86.47
C MET A 4 -21.75 -0.82 85.78
N ALA A 5 -21.76 -0.37 84.52
CA ALA A 5 -22.32 -1.13 83.38
C ALA A 5 -22.24 -0.38 82.02
N ARG A 6 -21.61 -1.06 81.04
CA ARG A 6 -21.95 -1.23 79.60
C ARG A 6 -22.26 0.02 78.74
N MET A 7 -21.46 0.39 77.74
CA MET A 7 -21.08 -0.25 76.44
C MET A 7 -22.12 -0.11 75.30
N LYS A 8 -21.70 0.66 74.26
CA LYS A 8 -22.09 0.69 72.81
C LYS A 8 -23.49 1.24 72.48
N ALA A 9 -23.75 1.96 71.37
CA ALA A 9 -23.07 2.10 70.08
C ALA A 9 -23.45 3.44 69.37
N GLU A 10 -22.53 3.92 68.52
CA GLU A 10 -22.69 4.58 67.20
C GLU A 10 -23.81 5.63 66.96
N LEU A 11 -23.44 6.83 66.47
CA LEU A 11 -23.54 7.15 65.03
C LEU A 11 -22.72 8.42 64.69
N ARG A 12 -22.09 8.37 63.52
CA ARG A 12 -21.06 9.25 62.98
C ARG A 12 -21.63 10.55 62.42
N LEU A 13 -20.93 11.67 62.65
CA LEU A 13 -20.79 12.77 61.68
C LEU A 13 -19.64 13.69 62.10
N ALA A 14 -18.58 13.77 61.30
CA ALA A 14 -17.63 14.87 61.38
C ALA A 14 -17.12 15.23 59.99
N LEU A 15 -17.43 16.47 59.63
CA LEU A 15 -17.17 17.17 58.39
C LEU A 15 -15.73 17.70 58.34
N LEU A 16 -15.24 17.86 57.10
CA LEU A 16 -14.32 18.89 56.61
C LEU A 16 -12.87 18.89 57.11
N ALA A 17 -12.00 18.25 56.31
CA ALA A 17 -10.64 18.72 56.10
C ALA A 17 -10.60 19.55 54.81
N GLY A 18 -10.15 20.81 54.94
CA GLY A 18 -9.86 21.68 53.82
C GLY A 18 -8.65 21.20 53.02
N GLY A 19 -8.75 21.30 51.71
CA GLY A 19 -7.68 21.03 50.77
C GLY A 19 -8.05 21.62 49.42
N LEU A 20 -7.72 22.90 49.21
CA LEU A 20 -7.89 23.59 47.94
C LEU A 20 -6.81 23.06 46.97
N VAL A 21 -7.10 21.98 46.24
CA VAL A 21 -6.28 21.57 45.10
C VAL A 21 -6.75 22.39 43.90
N ALA A 22 -5.96 23.37 43.50
CA ALA A 22 -6.12 24.04 42.22
C ALA A 22 -5.85 23.03 41.09
N MET A 23 -6.91 22.41 40.58
CA MET A 23 -6.86 21.65 39.33
C MET A 23 -6.69 22.64 38.19
N SER A 24 -5.44 22.89 37.80
CA SER A 24 -5.13 23.45 36.49
C SER A 24 -5.53 22.43 35.43
N VAL A 25 -6.72 22.60 34.87
CA VAL A 25 -7.19 21.86 33.68
C VAL A 25 -6.33 22.32 32.51
N TRP A 26 -5.41 21.48 32.07
CA TRP A 26 -4.75 21.64 30.78
C TRP A 26 -5.80 21.27 29.71
N MET A 27 -6.59 22.25 29.26
CA MET A 27 -7.32 22.11 28.01
C MET A 27 -6.28 22.17 26.88
N THR A 28 -5.74 21.01 26.50
CA THR A 28 -5.21 20.87 25.14
C THR A 28 -6.37 21.07 24.19
N ALA A 29 -6.48 22.26 23.64
CA ALA A 29 -7.31 22.53 22.47
C ALA A 29 -6.81 21.63 21.35
N PHE A 30 -7.47 20.50 21.13
CA PHE A 30 -7.36 19.81 19.86
C PHE A 30 -7.86 20.79 18.81
N ALA A 31 -6.96 21.30 17.98
CA ALA A 31 -7.35 21.99 16.77
C ALA A 31 -8.23 21.01 15.99
N SER A 32 -9.55 21.21 16.02
CA SER A 32 -10.50 20.50 15.18
C SER A 32 -10.32 21.05 13.76
N GLY A 33 -9.23 20.65 13.10
CA GLY A 33 -9.13 20.82 11.66
C GLY A 33 -10.31 20.09 11.04
N ALA A 34 -11.05 20.76 10.16
CA ALA A 34 -12.07 20.11 9.36
C ALA A 34 -11.48 18.86 8.70
N GLU A 35 -12.25 17.76 8.69
CA GLU A 35 -11.80 16.54 8.04
C GLU A 35 -11.47 16.85 6.56
N PRO A 36 -10.32 16.38 6.05
CA PRO A 36 -10.00 16.55 4.64
C PRO A 36 -11.11 15.98 3.75
N THR A 37 -11.40 16.63 2.62
CA THR A 37 -12.34 16.07 1.64
C THR A 37 -11.79 14.79 1.01
N ALA A 38 -12.66 13.94 0.48
CA ALA A 38 -12.24 12.73 -0.25
C ALA A 38 -11.26 13.05 -1.40
N ALA A 39 -11.52 14.12 -2.16
CA ALA A 39 -10.63 14.60 -3.21
C ALA A 39 -9.24 14.99 -2.69
N ALA A 40 -9.16 15.72 -1.57
CA ALA A 40 -7.89 16.09 -0.96
C ALA A 40 -7.11 14.85 -0.44
N MET A 41 -7.81 13.86 0.11
CA MET A 41 -7.20 12.60 0.52
C MET A 41 -6.65 11.81 -0.67
N MET A 42 -7.40 11.73 -1.78
CA MET A 42 -6.93 11.08 -3.01
C MET A 42 -5.71 11.78 -3.61
N GLN A 43 -5.73 13.11 -3.68
CA GLN A 43 -4.60 13.90 -4.15
C GLN A 43 -3.36 13.65 -3.28
N LYS A 44 -3.50 13.72 -1.96
CA LYS A 44 -2.39 13.45 -1.04
C LYS A 44 -1.85 12.03 -1.19
N ALA A 45 -2.72 11.04 -1.36
CA ALA A 45 -2.29 9.66 -1.55
C ALA A 45 -1.61 9.42 -2.91
N HIS A 46 -2.05 10.15 -3.93
CA HIS A 46 -1.40 10.17 -5.24
C HIS A 46 0.01 10.76 -5.16
N ASP A 47 0.15 11.93 -4.54
CA ASP A 47 1.42 12.67 -4.47
C ASP A 47 2.44 12.01 -3.53
N GLY A 48 1.98 11.18 -2.59
CA GLY A 48 2.85 10.40 -1.72
C GLY A 48 3.62 9.30 -2.43
N ARG A 49 3.22 8.92 -3.65
CA ARG A 49 3.82 7.82 -4.41
C ARG A 49 5.17 8.23 -4.98
N ALA A 50 6.20 7.42 -4.75
CA ALA A 50 7.49 7.60 -5.42
C ALA A 50 7.33 7.42 -6.94
N VAL A 51 7.90 8.30 -7.74
CA VAL A 51 7.93 8.18 -9.21
C VAL A 51 9.33 8.53 -9.72
N TRP A 52 9.68 8.09 -10.92
CA TRP A 52 10.96 8.39 -11.53
C TRP A 52 10.83 9.63 -12.41
N THR A 53 11.25 10.77 -11.87
CA THR A 53 11.38 12.02 -12.63
C THR A 53 12.69 12.04 -13.41
N ASP A 54 12.66 12.50 -14.67
CA ASP A 54 13.81 12.57 -15.57
C ASP A 54 14.55 11.22 -15.72
N PHE A 55 13.78 10.12 -15.78
CA PHE A 55 14.32 8.80 -16.05
C PHE A 55 14.98 8.75 -17.43
N SER A 56 16.18 8.18 -17.52
CA SER A 56 16.96 8.11 -18.76
C SER A 56 17.02 6.71 -19.37
N GLY A 57 16.42 5.73 -18.69
CA GLY A 57 16.52 4.31 -19.03
C GLY A 57 17.40 3.55 -18.05
N LEU A 58 17.24 2.22 -18.08
CA LEU A 58 17.95 1.27 -17.22
C LEU A 58 18.26 0.01 -18.01
N THR A 59 19.42 -0.58 -17.78
CA THR A 59 19.67 -2.00 -18.06
C THR A 59 19.96 -2.74 -16.76
N ALA A 60 19.55 -4.00 -16.70
CA ALA A 60 19.83 -4.89 -15.57
C ALA A 60 19.84 -6.34 -16.05
N ARG A 61 20.60 -7.21 -15.38
CA ARG A 61 20.35 -8.65 -15.47
C ARG A 61 19.18 -9.00 -14.56
N VAL A 62 18.39 -9.98 -14.96
CA VAL A 62 17.30 -10.52 -14.15
C VAL A 62 17.46 -12.02 -13.97
N ARG A 63 17.18 -12.50 -12.77
CA ARG A 63 17.04 -13.93 -12.47
C ARG A 63 15.59 -14.19 -12.06
N CYS A 64 14.91 -15.02 -12.84
CA CYS A 64 13.49 -15.29 -12.70
C CYS A 64 13.29 -16.71 -12.18
N PHE A 65 12.49 -16.87 -11.15
CA PHE A 65 12.19 -18.15 -10.51
C PHE A 65 10.70 -18.47 -10.65
N GLN A 66 10.38 -19.73 -10.96
CA GLN A 66 9.03 -20.26 -10.80
C GLN A 66 9.09 -21.71 -10.33
N ASP A 67 8.53 -21.97 -9.15
CA ASP A 67 8.39 -23.31 -8.55
C ASP A 67 9.67 -24.18 -8.68
N GLY A 68 10.82 -23.60 -8.31
CA GLY A 68 12.13 -24.26 -8.34
C GLY A 68 12.88 -24.21 -9.68
N THR A 69 12.26 -23.72 -10.75
CA THR A 69 12.92 -23.48 -12.04
C THR A 69 13.47 -22.07 -12.10
N VAL A 70 14.66 -21.90 -12.69
CA VAL A 70 15.35 -20.61 -12.78
C VAL A 70 15.76 -20.34 -14.23
N VAL A 71 15.53 -19.11 -14.68
CA VAL A 71 16.09 -18.59 -15.93
C VAL A 71 16.74 -17.23 -15.66
N GLU A 72 17.80 -16.93 -16.39
CA GLU A 72 18.48 -15.63 -16.34
C GLU A 72 18.34 -14.93 -17.68
N GLY A 73 18.23 -13.61 -17.65
CA GLY A 73 18.15 -12.82 -18.88
C GLY A 73 18.50 -11.36 -18.67
N GLN A 74 18.23 -10.58 -19.70
CA GLN A 74 18.54 -9.15 -19.75
C GLN A 74 17.26 -8.34 -19.78
N LEU A 75 17.21 -7.31 -18.94
CA LEU A 75 16.21 -6.26 -18.92
C LEU A 75 16.81 -4.99 -19.50
N VAL A 76 16.05 -4.35 -20.41
CA VAL A 76 16.26 -2.99 -20.86
C VAL A 76 14.95 -2.23 -20.66
N VAL A 77 15.01 -1.10 -19.98
CA VAL A 77 13.91 -0.16 -19.82
C VAL A 77 14.31 1.11 -20.53
N GLU A 78 13.54 1.51 -21.53
CA GLU A 78 13.80 2.74 -22.26
C GLU A 78 13.32 3.97 -21.48
N ARG A 79 13.74 5.16 -21.95
CA ARG A 79 13.37 6.44 -21.33
C ARG A 79 11.86 6.64 -21.24
N ASN A 80 11.12 6.19 -22.24
CA ASN A 80 9.65 6.28 -22.29
C ASN A 80 8.95 5.21 -21.43
N GLY A 81 9.70 4.28 -20.83
CA GLY A 81 9.15 3.19 -20.04
C GLY A 81 8.93 1.89 -20.79
N ASP A 82 9.29 1.81 -22.07
CA ASP A 82 9.19 0.55 -22.82
C ASP A 82 10.12 -0.49 -22.19
N VAL A 83 9.53 -1.61 -21.79
CA VAL A 83 10.23 -2.71 -21.12
C VAL A 83 10.54 -3.80 -22.14
N LYS A 84 11.82 -4.06 -22.36
CA LYS A 84 12.32 -5.13 -23.22
C LYS A 84 13.01 -6.18 -22.37
N LEU A 85 12.40 -7.36 -22.30
CA LEU A 85 12.95 -8.52 -21.60
C LEU A 85 13.47 -9.55 -22.62
N SER A 86 14.70 -10.01 -22.42
CA SER A 86 15.30 -11.12 -23.17
C SER A 86 15.59 -12.27 -22.23
N LEU A 87 14.79 -13.33 -22.30
CA LEU A 87 15.02 -14.62 -21.60
C LEU A 87 15.48 -15.69 -22.61
N PRO A 88 16.09 -16.81 -22.18
CA PRO A 88 16.38 -17.95 -23.04
C PRO A 88 15.10 -18.43 -23.73
N LYS A 89 15.20 -18.88 -24.99
CA LYS A 89 14.05 -19.06 -25.91
C LYS A 89 12.81 -19.71 -25.28
N ASP A 90 11.67 -19.03 -25.48
CA ASP A 90 10.26 -19.46 -25.37
C ASP A 90 9.90 -20.50 -24.32
N ASP A 91 10.31 -20.29 -23.07
CA ASP A 91 9.62 -20.94 -21.94
C ASP A 91 8.41 -20.08 -21.53
N GLU A 92 7.23 -20.44 -22.05
CA GLU A 92 5.94 -19.80 -21.75
C GLU A 92 5.66 -19.72 -20.23
N ARG A 93 6.30 -20.57 -19.42
CA ARG A 93 6.28 -20.51 -17.96
C ARG A 93 6.64 -19.13 -17.43
N PHE A 94 7.51 -18.39 -18.11
CA PHE A 94 7.98 -17.08 -17.67
C PHE A 94 7.28 -15.90 -18.37
N ALA A 95 6.19 -16.13 -19.10
CA ALA A 95 5.39 -15.06 -19.71
C ALA A 95 4.83 -14.04 -18.69
N TRP A 96 4.74 -14.41 -17.41
CA TRP A 96 4.34 -13.51 -16.32
C TRP A 96 5.38 -12.44 -15.98
N VAL A 97 6.66 -12.66 -16.31
CA VAL A 97 7.75 -11.77 -15.95
C VAL A 97 7.57 -10.43 -16.65
N GLN A 98 7.37 -10.42 -17.97
CA GLN A 98 7.13 -9.20 -18.75
C GLN A 98 5.95 -8.40 -18.16
N ARG A 99 4.79 -9.04 -17.96
CA ARG A 99 3.60 -8.37 -17.39
C ARG A 99 3.86 -7.78 -16.00
N THR A 100 4.67 -8.45 -15.19
CA THR A 100 5.04 -7.95 -13.86
C THR A 100 5.97 -6.76 -13.96
N LEU A 101 6.95 -6.79 -14.87
CA LEU A 101 7.86 -5.69 -15.13
C LEU A 101 7.12 -4.47 -15.68
N ASP A 102 6.25 -4.65 -16.67
CA ASP A 102 5.40 -3.59 -17.23
C ASP A 102 4.60 -2.90 -16.12
N SER A 103 4.01 -3.69 -15.22
CA SER A 103 3.26 -3.16 -14.08
C SER A 103 4.17 -2.40 -13.11
N VAL A 104 5.24 -3.02 -12.60
CA VAL A 104 6.10 -2.41 -11.57
C VAL A 104 6.77 -1.15 -12.10
N ILE A 105 7.32 -1.18 -13.30
CA ILE A 105 8.02 -0.06 -13.94
C ILE A 105 7.03 1.02 -14.38
N GLY A 106 5.91 0.64 -15.01
CA GLY A 106 4.90 1.59 -15.48
C GLY A 106 4.35 2.48 -14.36
N HIS A 107 4.14 1.92 -13.17
CA HIS A 107 3.70 2.72 -12.01
C HIS A 107 4.74 3.75 -11.56
N ARG A 108 6.02 3.61 -11.91
CA ARG A 108 7.07 4.60 -11.58
C ARG A 108 7.14 5.71 -12.61
N LEU A 109 6.67 5.49 -13.83
CA LEU A 109 6.71 6.44 -14.93
C LEU A 109 5.37 7.13 -15.20
N SER A 110 4.25 6.56 -14.73
CA SER A 110 2.94 7.20 -14.81
C SER A 110 2.96 8.56 -14.12
N SER A 111 2.68 9.59 -14.91
CA SER A 111 2.45 10.97 -14.50
C SER A 111 0.97 11.33 -14.57
N ASP A 112 0.08 10.34 -14.43
CA ASP A 112 -1.36 10.59 -14.46
C ASP A 112 -1.75 11.52 -13.30
N ASP A 113 -2.75 12.37 -13.52
CA ASP A 113 -3.30 13.19 -12.45
C ASP A 113 -4.04 12.31 -11.42
N ALA A 114 -4.13 12.82 -10.19
CA ALA A 114 -4.93 12.16 -9.17
C ALA A 114 -6.41 12.11 -9.57
N ILE A 115 -7.06 10.97 -9.32
CA ILE A 115 -8.51 10.84 -9.47
C ILE A 115 -9.19 11.58 -8.31
N THR A 116 -9.59 12.82 -8.55
CA THR A 116 -10.18 13.71 -7.54
C THR A 116 -11.70 13.83 -7.64
N ASN A 117 -12.31 13.29 -8.70
CA ASN A 117 -13.76 13.21 -8.86
C ASN A 117 -14.36 12.07 -8.02
N VAL A 118 -14.28 12.23 -6.70
CA VAL A 118 -14.55 11.19 -5.71
C VAL A 118 -15.30 11.72 -4.50
N GLU A 119 -15.93 10.81 -3.76
CA GLU A 119 -16.57 11.10 -2.48
C GLU A 119 -16.33 9.98 -1.47
N PHE A 120 -16.66 10.23 -0.20
CA PHE A 120 -16.65 9.16 0.80
C PHE A 120 -17.76 8.14 0.51
N ALA A 121 -17.41 6.87 0.59
CA ALA A 121 -18.34 5.78 0.30
C ALA A 121 -19.09 5.28 1.54
N ASP A 122 -18.62 5.64 2.73
CA ASP A 122 -19.20 5.28 4.02
C ASP A 122 -18.92 6.37 5.09
N ASP A 123 -19.64 6.29 6.20
CA ASP A 123 -19.46 7.16 7.38
C ASP A 123 -18.36 6.65 8.34
N GLN A 124 -17.61 5.60 7.97
CA GLN A 124 -16.63 4.98 8.84
C GLN A 124 -15.31 5.76 8.84
N THR A 125 -14.99 6.41 9.96
CA THR A 125 -13.82 7.29 10.08
C THR A 125 -12.60 6.65 10.76
N ASN A 126 -12.79 5.56 11.49
CA ASN A 126 -11.77 4.94 12.35
C ASN A 126 -11.24 3.58 11.83
N HIS A 127 -11.46 3.25 10.56
CA HIS A 127 -10.96 2.00 9.99
C HIS A 127 -9.43 1.97 10.04
N PRO A 128 -8.79 0.83 10.39
CA PRO A 128 -7.33 0.74 10.50
C PRO A 128 -6.61 1.03 9.17
N GLN A 129 -7.29 0.81 8.04
CA GLN A 129 -6.81 1.16 6.70
C GLN A 129 -7.34 2.51 6.18
N GLY A 130 -7.93 3.36 7.01
CA GLY A 130 -8.39 4.71 6.60
C GLY A 130 -9.74 4.76 5.88
N ARG A 131 -10.07 5.95 5.34
CA ARG A 131 -11.40 6.29 4.81
C ARG A 131 -11.67 5.58 3.49
N LEU A 132 -12.89 5.06 3.31
CA LEU A 132 -13.33 4.50 2.04
C LEU A 132 -13.81 5.64 1.12
N ILE A 133 -13.30 5.64 -0.10
CA ILE A 133 -13.55 6.64 -1.13
C ILE A 133 -14.04 5.90 -2.37
N ARG A 134 -15.02 6.46 -3.08
CA ARG A 134 -15.55 5.92 -4.34
C ARG A 134 -15.54 6.97 -5.44
N SER A 135 -15.47 6.50 -6.68
CA SER A 135 -15.70 7.35 -7.85
C SER A 135 -17.14 7.84 -7.87
N ILE A 136 -17.35 9.08 -8.32
CA ILE A 136 -18.71 9.60 -8.58
C ILE A 136 -19.15 9.37 -10.04
N ASP A 137 -18.25 8.92 -10.92
CA ASP A 137 -18.62 8.54 -12.28
C ASP A 137 -19.48 7.27 -12.22
N SER A 138 -20.70 7.35 -12.74
CA SER A 138 -21.65 6.24 -12.74
C SER A 138 -21.17 5.00 -13.51
N LYS A 139 -20.20 5.16 -14.41
CA LYS A 139 -19.58 4.06 -15.16
C LYS A 139 -18.37 3.45 -14.45
N ASP A 140 -17.79 4.14 -13.49
CA ASP A 140 -16.64 3.67 -12.72
C ASP A 140 -17.06 3.21 -11.33
N LYS A 141 -16.99 1.91 -11.10
CA LYS A 141 -17.34 1.29 -9.81
C LYS A 141 -16.16 1.25 -8.84
N SER A 142 -15.03 1.85 -9.20
CA SER A 142 -13.81 1.81 -8.39
C SER A 142 -14.01 2.41 -7.01
N GLN A 143 -13.37 1.77 -6.04
CA GLN A 143 -13.25 2.28 -4.67
C GLN A 143 -11.80 2.19 -4.22
N TRP A 144 -11.45 3.01 -3.23
CA TRP A 144 -10.13 3.09 -2.64
C TRP A 144 -10.24 3.29 -1.15
N ARG A 145 -9.30 2.75 -0.38
CA ARG A 145 -9.06 3.25 0.98
C ARG A 145 -7.81 4.09 1.00
N ALA A 146 -7.91 5.26 1.64
CA ALA A 146 -6.80 6.19 1.78
C ALA A 146 -6.48 6.43 3.26
N LYS A 147 -5.20 6.35 3.61
CA LYS A 147 -4.69 6.65 4.96
C LYS A 147 -3.39 7.45 4.84
N GLY A 148 -3.44 8.71 5.30
CA GLY A 148 -2.31 9.61 5.17
C GLY A 148 -2.04 9.92 3.69
N ASP A 149 -0.88 9.48 3.21
CA ASP A 149 -0.40 9.64 1.83
C ASP A 149 -0.34 8.31 1.07
N VAL A 150 -1.04 7.27 1.54
CA VAL A 150 -1.07 5.94 0.93
C VAL A 150 -2.50 5.55 0.57
N LEU A 151 -2.69 5.03 -0.65
CA LEU A 151 -3.84 4.20 -0.99
C LEU A 151 -3.61 2.79 -0.43
N THR A 152 -4.26 2.49 0.68
CA THR A 152 -4.10 1.21 1.39
C THR A 152 -4.98 0.12 0.79
N GLU A 153 -6.08 0.49 0.12
CA GLU A 153 -6.85 -0.45 -0.68
C GLU A 153 -7.20 0.12 -2.05
N VAL A 154 -7.23 -0.76 -3.05
CA VAL A 154 -7.73 -0.47 -4.40
C VAL A 154 -8.72 -1.55 -4.79
N HIS A 155 -9.97 -1.16 -5.03
CA HIS A 155 -11.07 -2.06 -5.39
C HIS A 155 -11.42 -1.82 -6.85
N ARG A 156 -11.50 -2.90 -7.62
CA ARG A 156 -11.91 -2.86 -9.03
C ARG A 156 -12.98 -3.91 -9.25
N PHE A 157 -14.04 -3.51 -9.93
CA PHE A 157 -15.22 -4.33 -10.16
C PHE A 157 -15.44 -4.46 -11.68
N GLY A 158 -15.24 -5.65 -12.20
CA GLY A 158 -15.68 -6.05 -13.53
C GLY A 158 -16.93 -6.91 -13.47
N GLU A 159 -17.50 -7.21 -14.64
CA GLU A 159 -18.73 -8.00 -14.76
C GLU A 159 -18.53 -9.44 -14.26
N THR A 160 -17.41 -10.06 -14.60
CA THR A 160 -17.11 -11.47 -14.30
C THR A 160 -16.21 -11.63 -13.09
N SER A 161 -15.38 -10.64 -12.79
CA SER A 161 -14.44 -10.68 -11.67
C SER A 161 -14.31 -9.33 -10.99
N ARG A 162 -13.97 -9.35 -9.70
CA ARG A 162 -13.54 -8.17 -8.95
C ARG A 162 -12.24 -8.49 -8.22
N PHE A 163 -11.43 -7.48 -7.98
CA PHE A 163 -10.26 -7.64 -7.13
C PHE A 163 -10.11 -6.49 -6.15
N VAL A 164 -9.46 -6.82 -5.03
CA VAL A 164 -9.05 -5.86 -4.01
C VAL A 164 -7.55 -6.04 -3.82
N ILE A 165 -6.82 -4.95 -3.98
CA ILE A 165 -5.43 -4.83 -3.54
C ILE A 165 -5.46 -4.29 -2.12
N SER A 166 -4.84 -4.98 -1.17
CA SER A 166 -4.68 -4.54 0.23
C SER A 166 -3.20 -4.37 0.54
N VAL A 167 -2.78 -3.14 0.84
CA VAL A 167 -1.40 -2.78 1.14
C VAL A 167 -1.17 -2.89 2.65
N ALA A 168 -0.27 -3.78 3.03
CA ALA A 168 0.12 -3.98 4.43
C ALA A 168 1.32 -3.11 4.82
N GLU A 169 2.28 -2.95 3.90
CA GLU A 169 3.50 -2.20 4.17
C GLU A 169 3.99 -1.44 2.93
N VAL A 170 4.54 -0.25 3.16
CA VAL A 170 5.27 0.54 2.18
C VAL A 170 6.70 0.80 2.66
N ALA A 171 7.65 0.88 1.75
CA ALA A 171 8.99 1.40 2.00
C ALA A 171 9.02 2.91 1.74
N ARG A 172 9.69 3.68 2.61
CA ARG A 172 9.87 5.13 2.44
C ARG A 172 11.17 5.42 1.70
N THR A 173 11.11 6.32 0.71
CA THR A 173 12.29 6.81 0.00
C THR A 173 12.99 7.91 0.81
N ALA A 174 14.18 8.33 0.36
CA ALA A 174 14.91 9.44 0.98
C ALA A 174 14.10 10.77 0.93
N GLU A 175 13.22 10.91 -0.05
CA GLU A 175 12.35 12.07 -0.26
C GLU A 175 11.03 11.99 0.52
N GLY A 176 10.83 10.94 1.33
CA GLY A 176 9.62 10.75 2.15
C GLY A 176 8.43 10.16 1.40
N THR A 177 8.50 10.03 0.07
CA THR A 177 7.52 9.30 -0.74
C THR A 177 7.57 7.79 -0.47
N HIS A 178 6.64 7.03 -1.04
CA HIS A 178 6.53 5.60 -0.76
C HIS A 178 6.56 4.69 -1.99
N LEU A 179 7.05 3.48 -1.74
CA LEU A 179 7.09 2.34 -2.65
C LEU A 179 6.33 1.18 -1.99
N PRO A 180 5.56 0.37 -2.73
CA PRO A 180 4.91 -0.80 -2.14
C PRO A 180 5.96 -1.80 -1.66
N ARG A 181 5.79 -2.37 -0.46
CA ARG A 181 6.67 -3.42 0.07
C ARG A 181 5.93 -4.72 0.29
N SER A 182 4.74 -4.69 0.86
CA SER A 182 3.93 -5.89 1.08
C SER A 182 2.47 -5.60 0.82
N TYR A 183 1.85 -6.39 -0.06
CA TYR A 183 0.44 -6.27 -0.38
C TYR A 183 -0.12 -7.60 -0.87
N ALA A 184 -1.43 -7.75 -0.79
CA ALA A 184 -2.15 -8.88 -1.35
C ALA A 184 -3.14 -8.40 -2.41
N VAL A 185 -3.32 -9.20 -3.46
CA VAL A 185 -4.41 -9.05 -4.42
C VAL A 185 -5.33 -10.25 -4.23
N THR A 186 -6.54 -10.01 -3.75
CA THR A 186 -7.57 -11.03 -3.71
C THR A 186 -8.49 -10.82 -4.89
N THR A 187 -8.77 -11.89 -5.64
CA THR A 187 -9.66 -11.88 -6.80
C THR A 187 -10.84 -12.79 -6.53
N TRP A 188 -12.04 -12.28 -6.79
CA TRP A 188 -13.29 -13.01 -6.68
C TRP A 188 -13.95 -13.16 -8.04
N GLU A 189 -14.70 -14.25 -8.21
CA GLU A 189 -15.72 -14.38 -9.23
C GLU A 189 -16.94 -13.55 -8.81
N THR A 190 -17.36 -12.59 -9.64
CA THR A 190 -18.44 -11.67 -9.28
C THR A 190 -19.80 -12.38 -9.11
N PRO A 191 -20.24 -13.27 -10.03
CA PRO A 191 -21.54 -13.93 -9.89
C PRO A 191 -21.71 -14.78 -8.62
N SER A 192 -20.67 -15.51 -8.20
CA SER A 192 -20.75 -16.43 -7.06
C SER A 192 -20.18 -15.85 -5.75
N ASN A 193 -19.49 -14.71 -5.84
CA ASN A 193 -18.72 -14.10 -4.75
C ASN A 193 -17.66 -15.02 -4.13
N ARG A 194 -17.22 -16.05 -4.87
CA ARG A 194 -16.16 -16.97 -4.42
C ARG A 194 -14.78 -16.37 -4.71
N ILE A 195 -13.86 -16.50 -3.76
CA ILE A 195 -12.44 -16.18 -4.00
C ILE A 195 -11.92 -17.17 -5.05
N GLN A 196 -11.40 -16.64 -6.15
CA GLN A 196 -10.70 -17.41 -7.19
C GLN A 196 -9.22 -17.54 -6.87
N SER A 197 -8.60 -16.47 -6.38
CA SER A 197 -7.19 -16.48 -5.99
C SER A 197 -6.83 -15.39 -4.98
N VAL A 198 -5.74 -15.65 -4.26
CA VAL A 198 -5.03 -14.66 -3.43
C VAL A 198 -3.58 -14.66 -3.87
N ARG A 199 -3.10 -13.52 -4.36
CA ARG A 199 -1.70 -13.29 -4.73
C ARG A 199 -1.06 -12.38 -3.69
N GLN A 200 -0.18 -12.92 -2.86
CA GLN A 200 0.61 -12.17 -1.88
C GLN A 200 1.91 -11.74 -2.54
N ILE A 201 2.27 -10.46 -2.40
CA ILE A 201 3.43 -9.86 -3.05
C ILE A 201 4.32 -9.21 -2.00
N SER A 202 5.62 -9.47 -2.10
CA SER A 202 6.66 -8.76 -1.38
C SER A 202 7.64 -8.13 -2.39
N GLN A 203 8.02 -6.89 -2.15
CA GLN A 203 8.96 -6.15 -2.98
C GLN A 203 10.08 -5.55 -2.15
N GLU A 204 11.29 -5.65 -2.70
CA GLU A 204 12.47 -4.99 -2.19
C GLU A 204 12.96 -3.98 -3.23
N TRP A 205 13.55 -2.90 -2.75
CA TRP A 205 13.96 -1.75 -3.55
C TRP A 205 15.40 -1.38 -3.21
N THR A 206 16.14 -0.89 -4.20
CA THR A 206 17.51 -0.41 -4.04
C THR A 206 17.69 0.95 -4.70
N ARG A 207 18.42 1.86 -4.06
CA ARG A 207 18.70 3.19 -4.59
C ARG A 207 19.93 3.12 -5.52
N VAL A 208 19.77 3.57 -6.76
CA VAL A 208 20.85 3.74 -7.73
C VAL A 208 20.82 5.19 -8.25
N GLY A 209 21.83 5.98 -7.89
CA GLY A 209 21.81 7.42 -8.11
C GLY A 209 20.62 8.06 -7.38
N ARG A 210 19.70 8.67 -8.14
CA ARG A 210 18.45 9.27 -7.60
C ARG A 210 17.21 8.38 -7.72
N PHE A 211 17.34 7.17 -8.28
CA PHE A 211 16.20 6.30 -8.56
C PHE A 211 16.15 5.15 -7.58
N ASP A 212 14.99 4.92 -6.98
CA ASP A 212 14.71 3.67 -6.27
C ASP A 212 14.20 2.63 -7.27
N LEU A 213 15.02 1.63 -7.53
CA LEU A 213 14.80 0.57 -8.51
C LEU A 213 14.32 -0.72 -7.83
N PRO A 214 13.50 -1.55 -8.51
CA PRO A 214 13.13 -2.85 -7.97
C PRO A 214 14.37 -3.74 -7.81
N ALA A 215 14.53 -4.34 -6.63
CA ALA A 215 15.60 -5.28 -6.29
C ALA A 215 15.10 -6.72 -6.27
N LYS A 216 13.88 -6.91 -5.77
CA LYS A 216 13.23 -8.20 -5.74
C LYS A 216 11.74 -8.04 -5.86
N HIS A 217 11.10 -8.95 -6.59
CA HIS A 217 9.67 -9.12 -6.60
C HIS A 217 9.37 -10.58 -6.29
N LEU A 218 8.72 -10.88 -5.18
CA LEU A 218 8.24 -12.22 -4.83
C LEU A 218 6.71 -12.21 -4.86
N ALA A 219 6.12 -13.16 -5.57
CA ALA A 219 4.69 -13.39 -5.59
C ALA A 219 4.37 -14.85 -5.24
N ILE A 220 3.45 -15.04 -4.30
CA ILE A 220 2.88 -16.35 -3.94
C ILE A 220 1.39 -16.29 -4.25
N THR A 221 0.94 -17.14 -5.17
CA THR A 221 -0.47 -17.21 -5.57
C THR A 221 -1.07 -18.52 -5.11
N ASN A 222 -2.12 -18.45 -4.29
CA ASN A 222 -2.98 -19.58 -3.95
C ASN A 222 -4.29 -19.44 -4.73
N ARG A 223 -4.78 -20.53 -5.32
CA ARG A 223 -6.03 -20.58 -6.07
C ARG A 223 -7.08 -21.45 -5.38
N SER A 224 -8.33 -21.25 -5.74
CA SER A 224 -9.47 -21.99 -5.17
C SER A 224 -9.45 -23.49 -5.44
N ASP A 225 -8.72 -23.94 -6.45
CA ASP A 225 -8.51 -25.36 -6.78
C ASP A 225 -7.42 -26.02 -5.89
N GLY A 226 -6.83 -25.28 -4.96
CA GLY A 226 -5.74 -25.73 -4.11
C GLY A 226 -4.35 -25.61 -4.75
N SER A 227 -4.26 -25.19 -6.02
CA SER A 227 -2.96 -24.97 -6.67
C SER A 227 -2.25 -23.75 -6.07
N ARG A 228 -0.92 -23.86 -6.01
CA ARG A 228 -0.03 -22.83 -5.50
C ARG A 228 1.11 -22.60 -6.48
N VAL A 229 1.41 -21.33 -6.77
CA VAL A 229 2.53 -20.91 -7.63
C VAL A 229 3.37 -19.90 -6.88
N THR A 230 4.69 -20.11 -6.86
CA THR A 230 5.67 -19.16 -6.32
C THR A 230 6.54 -18.63 -7.43
N GLN A 231 6.58 -17.30 -7.56
CA GLN A 231 7.25 -16.58 -8.63
C GLN A 231 8.18 -15.52 -8.04
N GLN A 232 9.39 -15.40 -8.54
CA GLN A 232 10.33 -14.37 -8.09
C GLN A 232 11.11 -13.76 -9.25
N ILE A 233 11.38 -12.45 -9.17
CA ILE A 233 12.35 -11.75 -10.01
C ILE A 233 13.39 -11.15 -9.08
N GLU A 234 14.66 -11.41 -9.34
CA GLU A 234 15.80 -10.71 -8.74
C GLU A 234 16.45 -9.85 -9.82
N PHE A 235 16.82 -8.62 -9.46
CA PHE A 235 17.44 -7.66 -10.36
C PHE A 235 18.91 -7.47 -9.95
N LEU A 236 19.80 -7.48 -10.93
CA LEU A 236 21.24 -7.55 -10.74
C LEU A 236 21.93 -6.57 -11.71
N ASP A 237 23.13 -6.11 -11.34
CA ASP A 237 24.05 -5.36 -12.21
C ASP A 237 23.40 -4.16 -12.94
N TYR A 238 22.70 -3.31 -12.19
CA TYR A 238 22.03 -2.13 -12.73
C TYR A 238 22.99 -1.16 -13.41
N GLN A 239 22.59 -0.65 -14.57
CA GLN A 239 23.24 0.47 -15.24
C GLN A 239 22.17 1.46 -15.69
N ILE A 240 22.20 2.67 -15.13
CA ILE A 240 21.37 3.76 -15.63
C ILE A 240 21.93 4.21 -16.97
N THR A 241 21.10 4.20 -18.01
CA THR A 241 21.51 4.67 -19.33
C THR A 241 21.79 6.17 -19.23
N THR A 242 23.02 6.60 -19.45
CA THR A 242 23.32 8.03 -19.63
C THR A 242 22.75 8.46 -20.97
N ALA A 243 22.03 9.59 -21.01
CA ALA A 243 21.57 10.15 -22.28
C ALA A 243 22.78 10.37 -23.19
N THR A 244 22.91 9.57 -24.25
CA THR A 244 23.85 9.89 -25.33
C THR A 244 23.38 11.23 -25.88
N ALA A 245 24.23 12.24 -25.85
CA ALA A 245 23.98 13.50 -26.54
C ALA A 245 23.62 13.14 -27.99
N ALA A 246 22.36 13.38 -28.37
CA ALA A 246 21.96 13.28 -29.76
C ALA A 246 22.88 14.22 -30.55
N LYS A 247 23.65 13.65 -31.46
CA LYS A 247 24.50 14.39 -32.39
C LYS A 247 23.65 15.06 -33.44
#